data_AF-A0A7C2KA78-F1
#
_entry.id   AF-A0A7C2KA78-F1
#
_cell.length_a   1.000
_cell.length_b   1.000
_cell.length_c   1.000
_cell.angle_alpha   90.00
_cell.angle_beta   90.00
_cell.angle_gamma   90.00
#
_symmetry.space_group_name_H-M   'P 1'
#
loop_
_entity.id
_entity.type
_entity.pdbx_description
1 polymer ?
#
loop_
_entity_poly.entity_id
_entity_poly.type
_entity_poly.pdbx_seq_one_letter_code
_entity_poly.pdbx_strand_id
1 'polypeptide(L)'
;MPKDPDKLGIFVTSPVHINELLKIVEAAYRKGKKVKIFYTYKATHLTYHPIFETIRKMVPEEDLAICVAAYACEGYEPEYHNL
;
A
#
# COMPACT_ATOMS: atom_id res chain seq x y z
N MET A 1 -5.52 6.12 -20.29
CA MET A 1 -6.03 7.07 -19.28
C MET A 1 -5.06 8.24 -19.23
N PRO A 2 -5.51 9.50 -19.25
CA PRO A 2 -4.62 10.64 -19.08
C PRO A 2 -3.98 10.58 -17.69
N LYS A 3 -2.69 10.92 -17.62
CA LYS A 3 -1.94 11.00 -16.35
C LYS A 3 -2.57 12.10 -15.50
N ASP A 4 -3.21 11.70 -14.39
CA ASP A 4 -3.67 12.64 -13.38
C ASP A 4 -2.42 13.18 -12.64
N PRO A 5 -2.04 14.46 -12.81
CA PRO A 5 -0.82 15.01 -12.21
C PRO A 5 -0.90 15.09 -10.68
N ASP A 6 -2.09 14.91 -10.10
CA ASP A 6 -2.33 15.00 -8.66
C ASP A 6 -2.38 13.63 -7.97
N LYS A 7 -2.16 12.54 -8.72
CA LYS A 7 -2.10 11.17 -8.18
C LYS A 7 -0.69 10.58 -8.23
N LEU A 8 -0.29 9.95 -7.14
CA LEU A 8 0.90 9.12 -7.03
C LEU A 8 0.49 7.66 -6.81
N GLY A 9 0.73 6.82 -7.80
CA GLY A 9 0.62 5.37 -7.66
C GLY A 9 1.95 4.77 -7.18
N ILE A 10 1.91 3.88 -6.19
CA ILE A 10 3.08 3.18 -5.67
C ILE A 10 2.84 1.67 -5.79
N PHE A 11 3.71 1.01 -6.55
CA PHE A 11 3.71 -0.44 -6.73
C PHE A 11 4.73 -1.07 -5.78
N VAL A 12 4.26 -1.74 -4.72
CA VAL A 12 5.11 -2.23 -3.64
C VAL A 12 5.26 -3.75 -3.78
N THR A 13 6.50 -4.21 -3.99
CA THR A 13 6.82 -5.63 -4.24
C THR A 13 7.75 -6.25 -3.19
N SER A 14 8.44 -5.41 -2.40
CA SER A 14 9.47 -5.81 -1.43
C SER A 14 9.03 -5.54 0.02
N PRO A 15 9.35 -6.42 0.98
CA PRO A 15 8.95 -6.28 2.38
C PRO A 15 9.92 -5.46 3.24
N VAL A 16 10.97 -4.84 2.69
CA VAL A 16 12.04 -4.23 3.50
C VAL A 16 12.07 -2.69 3.56
N HIS A 17 11.19 -2.01 2.83
CA HIS A 17 11.24 -0.54 2.66
C HIS A 17 10.03 0.21 3.22
N ILE A 18 9.35 -0.35 4.24
CA ILE A 18 8.10 0.24 4.74
C ILE A 18 8.29 1.60 5.41
N ASN A 19 9.46 1.86 6.01
CA ASN A 19 9.80 3.17 6.57
C ASN A 19 9.91 4.24 5.48
N GLU A 20 10.56 3.91 4.35
CA GLU A 20 10.69 4.79 3.20
C GLU A 20 9.34 5.01 2.52
N LEU A 21 8.51 3.95 2.43
CA LEU A 21 7.14 4.04 1.93
C LEU A 21 6.33 5.07 2.72
N LEU A 22 6.34 5.00 4.05
CA LEU A 22 5.66 5.98 4.91
C LEU A 22 6.13 7.41 4.62
N LYS A 23 7.45 7.65 4.56
CA LYS A 23 8.01 8.99 4.28
C LYS A 23 7.58 9.53 2.92
N ILE A 24 7.48 8.66 1.90
CA ILE A 24 7.00 9.04 0.56
C ILE A 24 5.51 9.42 0.62
N VAL A 25 4.69 8.62 1.31
CA VAL A 25 3.25 8.88 1.51
C VAL A 25 3.05 10.24 2.18
N GLU A 26 3.73 10.49 3.31
CA GLU A 26 3.69 11.78 4.01
C GLU A 26 4.11 12.95 3.10
N ALA A 27 5.19 12.78 2.33
CA ALA A 27 5.67 13.81 1.42
C ALA A 27 4.67 14.15 0.31
N ALA A 28 4.00 13.14 -0.24
CA ALA A 28 2.96 13.31 -1.26
C ALA A 28 1.77 14.09 -0.70
N TYR A 29 1.27 13.73 0.49
CA TYR A 29 0.18 14.45 1.14
C TYR A 29 0.53 15.90 1.48
N ARG A 30 1.76 16.18 1.96
CA ARG A 30 2.25 17.55 2.17
C ARG A 30 2.26 18.40 0.90
N LYS A 31 2.28 17.77 -0.27
CA LYS A 31 2.21 18.42 -1.59
C LYS A 31 0.80 18.43 -2.20
N GLY A 32 -0.22 18.05 -1.43
CA GLY A 32 -1.61 18.01 -1.88
C GLY A 32 -1.90 16.89 -2.89
N LYS A 33 -1.04 15.87 -2.97
CA LYS A 33 -1.22 14.73 -3.88
C LYS A 33 -2.05 13.64 -3.21
N LYS A 34 -2.83 12.91 -4.01
CA LYS A 34 -3.52 11.69 -3.61
C LYS A 34 -2.62 10.49 -3.86
N VAL A 35 -2.54 9.57 -2.90
CA VAL A 35 -1.68 8.39 -3.00
C VAL A 35 -2.55 7.15 -3.22
N LYS A 36 -2.13 6.27 -4.14
CA LYS A 36 -2.66 4.92 -4.31
C LYS A 36 -1.53 3.91 -4.12
N ILE A 37 -1.76 2.87 -3.32
CA ILE A 37 -0.74 1.86 -3.01
C ILE A 37 -1.27 0.48 -3.38
N PHE A 38 -0.44 -0.29 -4.09
CA PHE A 38 -0.72 -1.68 -4.40
C PHE A 38 0.39 -2.58 -3.86
N TYR A 39 0.05 -3.41 -2.86
CA TYR A 39 0.94 -4.40 -2.26
C TYR A 39 0.82 -5.73 -3.00
N THR A 40 1.95 -6.28 -3.45
CA THR A 40 1.99 -7.55 -4.16
C THR A 40 3.33 -8.27 -3.93
N TYR A 41 3.48 -9.49 -4.45
CA TYR A 41 4.62 -10.37 -4.18
C TYR A 41 4.90 -10.49 -2.68
N LYS A 42 6.17 -10.37 -2.26
CA LYS A 42 6.59 -10.43 -0.86
C LYS A 42 6.16 -9.22 -0.04
N ALA A 43 5.73 -8.11 -0.65
CA ALA A 43 5.24 -6.96 0.11
C ALA A 43 3.92 -7.23 0.84
N THR A 44 3.22 -8.30 0.51
CA THR A 44 2.02 -8.73 1.24
C THR A 44 2.28 -8.99 2.72
N HIS A 45 3.48 -9.43 3.11
CA HIS A 45 3.86 -9.57 4.51
C HIS A 45 3.81 -8.25 5.30
N LEU A 46 3.91 -7.10 4.61
CA LEU A 46 3.87 -5.79 5.24
C LEU A 46 2.51 -5.48 5.87
N THR A 47 1.43 -6.16 5.49
CA THR A 47 0.08 -5.93 6.07
C THR A 47 0.05 -6.19 7.58
N TYR A 48 0.98 -7.00 8.09
CA TYR A 48 1.12 -7.30 9.52
C TYR A 48 2.14 -6.39 10.23
N HIS A 49 2.82 -5.50 9.51
CA HIS A 49 3.81 -4.61 10.09
C HIS A 49 3.11 -3.41 10.77
N PRO A 50 3.53 -2.95 11.96
CA PRO A 50 2.85 -1.85 12.67
C PRO A 50 2.71 -0.54 11.86
N ILE A 51 3.68 -0.25 10.98
CA ILE A 51 3.63 0.91 10.09
C ILE A 51 2.52 0.82 9.03
N PHE A 52 2.11 -0.39 8.64
CA PHE A 52 1.02 -0.55 7.68
C PHE A 52 -0.28 0.08 8.20
N GLU A 53 -0.59 -0.11 9.48
CA GLU A 53 -1.75 0.55 10.12
C GLU A 53 -1.64 2.08 10.14
N THR A 54 -0.42 2.62 10.19
CA THR A 54 -0.22 4.07 10.05
C THR A 54 -0.55 4.52 8.62
N ILE A 55 -0.06 3.78 7.62
CA ILE A 55 -0.34 4.07 6.21
C ILE A 55 -1.84 3.91 5.90
N ARG A 56 -2.49 2.84 6.39
CA ARG A 56 -3.92 2.56 6.22
C ARG A 56 -4.82 3.65 6.80
N LYS A 57 -4.39 4.33 7.87
CA LYS A 57 -5.12 5.49 8.41
C LYS A 57 -4.92 6.78 7.61
N MET A 58 -3.86 6.87 6.81
CA MET A 58 -3.55 8.04 5.98
C MET A 58 -4.13 7.95 4.57
N VAL A 59 -4.15 6.74 4.01
CA VAL A 59 -4.58 6.46 2.63
C VAL A 59 -6.02 5.96 2.65
N PRO A 60 -6.93 6.52 1.83
CA PRO A 60 -8.30 6.00 1.70
C PRO A 60 -8.30 4.50 1.37
N GLU A 61 -9.25 3.76 1.94
CA GLU A 61 -9.35 2.30 1.77
C GLU A 61 -9.44 1.91 0.30
N GLU A 62 -10.19 2.66 -0.52
CA GLU A 62 -10.32 2.43 -1.96
C GLU A 62 -9.03 2.69 -2.77
N ASP A 63 -8.05 3.34 -2.16
CA ASP A 63 -6.75 3.67 -2.74
C ASP A 63 -5.63 2.75 -2.19
N LEU A 64 -5.94 1.82 -1.29
CA LEU A 64 -5.02 0.82 -0.75
C LEU A 64 -5.48 -0.58 -1.14
N ALA A 65 -4.68 -1.28 -1.94
CA ALA A 65 -5.04 -2.60 -2.44
C ALA A 65 -3.94 -3.63 -2.18
N ILE A 66 -4.37 -4.86 -1.88
CA ILE A 66 -3.49 -6.02 -1.66
C ILE A 66 -3.82 -7.04 -2.75
N CYS A 67 -2.80 -7.55 -3.44
CA CYS A 67 -2.97 -8.59 -4.44
C CYS A 67 -3.37 -9.92 -3.78
N VAL A 68 -4.63 -10.33 -3.95
CA VAL A 68 -5.19 -11.57 -3.39
C VAL A 68 -4.38 -12.82 -3.76
N ALA A 69 -3.99 -12.94 -5.03
CA ALA A 69 -3.20 -14.08 -5.48
C ALA A 69 -1.83 -14.14 -4.80
N ALA A 70 -1.12 -13.01 -4.68
CA ALA A 70 0.15 -12.96 -3.96
C ALA A 70 -0.05 -13.23 -2.46
N TYR A 71 -1.13 -12.70 -1.87
CA TYR A 71 -1.46 -12.91 -0.46
C TYR A 71 -1.65 -14.40 -0.14
N ALA A 72 -2.43 -15.10 -0.97
CA ALA A 72 -2.63 -16.54 -0.89
C ALA A 72 -1.34 -17.33 -1.15
N CYS A 73 -0.53 -16.94 -2.14
CA CYS A 73 0.77 -17.58 -2.42
C CYS A 73 1.76 -17.47 -1.25
N GLU A 74 1.67 -16.40 -0.46
CA GLU A 74 2.47 -16.23 0.76
C GLU A 74 1.88 -16.97 1.99
N GLY A 75 0.81 -17.73 1.80
CA GLY A 75 0.22 -18.60 2.82
C GLY A 75 -0.82 -17.93 3.71
N TYR A 76 -1.37 -16.79 3.30
CA TYR A 76 -2.43 -16.10 4.02
C TYR A 76 -3.82 -16.42 3.47
N GLU A 77 -4.81 -16.54 4.36
CA GLU A 77 -6.20 -16.77 3.96
C GLU A 77 -6.82 -15.49 3.37
N PRO A 78 -7.48 -15.56 2.20
CA PRO A 78 -8.11 -14.40 1.55
C PRO A 78 -9.24 -13.74 2.38
N GLU A 79 -9.79 -14.45 3.38
CA GLU A 79 -10.91 -13.96 4.20
C GLU A 79 -10.55 -12.74 5.06
N TYR A 80 -9.26 -12.40 5.19
CA TYR A 80 -8.77 -11.20 5.87
C TYR A 80 -8.66 -9.95 4.97
N HIS A 81 -9.12 -10.01 3.71
CA HIS A 81 -9.10 -8.88 2.77
C HIS A 81 -10.07 -7.73 3.07
N ASN A 82 -10.96 -7.88 4.06
CA ASN A 82 -11.92 -6.85 4.46
C ASN A 82 -11.44 -6.00 5.66
N LEU A 83 -10.12 -5.90 5.86
CA LEU A 83 -9.51 -4.91 6.76
C LEU A 83 -9.27 -3.60 6.01
#